data_AF-A0A2W5ASL9-F1
#
_entry.id   AF-A0A2W5ASL9-F1
#
_cell.length_a   1.000
_cell.length_b   1.000
_cell.length_c   1.000
_cell.angle_alpha   90.00
_cell.angle_beta   90.00
_cell.angle_gamma   90.00
#
_symmetry.space_group_name_H-M   'P 1'
#
loop_
_entity.id
_entity.type
_entity.pdbx_description
1 polymer ?
#
loop_
_entity_poly.entity_id
_entity_poly.type
_entity_poly.pdbx_seq_one_letter_code
_entity_poly.pdbx_strand_id
1 'polypeptide(L)'
;MTNNPVSNAAILKPLPLPELEDTLGRLRHAVSAVASNDQLVHTDEAIAAFKQQEGPRLQAQLREFAEEKEAENSSWLAEQWLDDYLDVRTSLPVTTNVGFQARIDVAGEGLDRVARVIRRIAEVHLMQARGQMPEERDFRDNPLSSTQWRCFNGGLR
;
A
#
# COMPACT_ATOMS: atom_id res chain seq x y z
N MET A 1 -16.94 -16.75 19.26
CA MET A 1 -16.27 -15.44 19.40
C MET A 1 -14.98 -15.53 18.61
N THR A 2 -15.00 -15.12 17.35
CA THR A 2 -13.81 -15.13 16.48
C THR A 2 -12.93 -13.97 16.90
N ASN A 3 -11.79 -14.27 17.53
CA ASN A 3 -10.74 -13.30 17.78
C ASN A 3 -10.29 -12.74 16.43
N ASN A 4 -10.81 -11.58 16.06
CA ASN A 4 -10.18 -10.79 15.01
C ASN A 4 -8.74 -10.57 15.46
N PRO A 5 -7.71 -10.83 14.63
CA PRO A 5 -6.35 -10.46 14.97
C PRO A 5 -6.38 -8.98 15.37
N VAL A 6 -5.89 -8.68 16.57
CA VAL A 6 -5.87 -7.32 17.11
C VAL A 6 -5.04 -6.50 16.15
N SER A 7 -5.69 -5.66 15.36
CA SER A 7 -5.01 -4.72 14.48
C SER A 7 -4.09 -3.87 15.34
N ASN A 8 -2.80 -3.83 15.02
CA ASN A 8 -1.86 -2.96 15.72
C ASN A 8 -1.99 -1.49 15.29
N ALA A 9 -2.99 -1.14 14.47
CA ALA A 9 -3.18 0.19 13.93
C ALA A 9 -3.16 1.31 14.98
N ALA A 10 -3.71 1.06 16.18
CA ALA A 10 -3.77 2.05 17.26
C ALA A 10 -2.39 2.45 17.84
N ILE A 11 -1.33 1.70 17.55
CA ILE A 11 0.03 2.01 18.01
C ILE A 11 0.96 2.44 16.87
N LEU A 12 0.44 2.53 15.64
CA LEU A 12 1.24 2.92 14.48
C LEU A 12 1.30 4.44 14.36
N LYS A 13 2.40 4.93 13.79
CA LYS A 13 2.48 6.32 13.38
C LYS A 13 1.56 6.55 12.16
N PRO A 14 0.81 7.65 12.12
CA PRO A 14 0.01 8.02 10.96
C PRO A 14 0.87 8.19 9.71
N LEU A 15 0.29 7.99 8.53
CA LEU A 15 0.96 8.31 7.27
C LEU A 15 1.06 9.84 7.15
N PRO A 16 2.28 10.43 7.13
CA PRO A 16 2.41 11.88 7.08
C PRO A 16 1.85 12.44 5.78
N LEU A 17 1.17 13.57 5.87
CA LEU A 17 0.79 14.37 4.72
C LEU A 17 1.92 15.39 4.42
N PRO A 18 2.62 15.29 3.27
CA PRO A 18 3.69 16.23 2.94
C PRO A 18 3.12 17.63 2.66
N GLU A 19 3.96 18.64 2.89
CA GLU A 19 3.61 20.02 2.53
C GLU A 19 3.47 20.17 1.01
N LEU A 20 2.56 21.05 0.61
CA LEU A 20 2.25 21.27 -0.81
C LEU A 20 3.49 21.73 -1.59
N GLU A 21 4.28 22.63 -0.99
CA GLU A 21 5.50 23.15 -1.63
C GLU A 21 6.53 22.05 -1.88
N ASP A 22 6.77 21.20 -0.87
CA ASP A 22 7.71 20.10 -0.98
C ASP A 22 7.25 19.09 -2.04
N THR A 23 5.94 18.81 -2.10
CA THR A 23 5.33 17.92 -3.08
C THR A 23 5.52 18.45 -4.50
N LEU A 24 5.22 19.73 -4.74
CA LEU A 24 5.38 20.37 -6.05
C LEU A 24 6.85 20.47 -6.45
N GLY A 25 7.75 20.77 -5.52
CA GLY A 25 9.20 20.79 -5.76
C GLY A 25 9.74 19.42 -6.17
N ARG A 26 9.30 18.35 -5.51
CA ARG A 26 9.65 16.95 -5.85
C ARG A 26 9.08 16.54 -7.21
N LEU A 27 7.84 16.90 -7.50
CA LEU A 27 7.24 16.68 -8.82
C LEU A 27 8.09 17.35 -9.91
N ARG A 28 8.41 18.64 -9.74
CA ARG A 28 9.21 19.39 -10.71
C ARG A 28 10.61 18.82 -10.90
N HIS A 29 11.24 18.37 -9.81
CA HIS A 29 12.53 17.68 -9.88
C HIS A 29 12.44 16.39 -10.70
N ALA A 30 11.45 15.53 -10.42
CA ALA A 30 11.25 14.28 -11.14
C ALA A 30 10.98 14.50 -12.64
N VAL A 31 10.12 15.48 -12.98
CA VAL A 31 9.80 15.82 -14.37
C VAL A 31 11.03 16.32 -15.14
N SER A 32 11.91 17.09 -14.48
CA SER A 32 13.13 17.62 -15.12
C SER A 32 14.10 16.55 -15.61
N ALA A 33 14.01 15.33 -15.08
CA ALA A 33 14.87 14.23 -15.49
C ALA A 33 14.45 13.61 -16.84
N VAL A 34 13.22 13.84 -17.30
CA VAL A 34 12.64 13.15 -18.47
C VAL A 34 12.00 14.09 -19.50
N ALA A 35 11.64 15.31 -19.12
CA ALA A 35 10.95 16.27 -19.97
C ALA A 35 11.92 17.09 -20.84
N SER A 36 11.45 17.54 -22.00
CA SER A 36 12.14 18.57 -22.78
C SER A 36 12.05 19.93 -22.08
N ASN A 37 12.90 20.88 -22.49
CA ASN A 37 12.89 22.24 -21.93
C ASN A 37 11.51 22.92 -22.07
N ASP A 38 10.85 22.79 -23.23
CA ASP A 38 9.54 23.39 -23.47
C ASP A 38 8.47 22.77 -22.56
N GLN A 39 8.47 21.45 -22.39
CA GLN A 39 7.58 20.75 -21.46
C GLN A 39 7.83 21.16 -20.00
N LEU A 40 9.09 21.41 -19.67
CA LEU A 40 9.48 21.80 -18.32
C LEU A 40 9.00 23.21 -17.98
N VAL A 41 9.08 24.14 -18.93
CA VAL A 41 8.52 25.51 -18.81
C VAL A 41 7.01 25.44 -18.58
N HIS A 42 6.28 24.66 -19.38
CA HIS A 42 4.85 24.46 -19.17
C HIS A 42 4.52 23.80 -17.83
N THR A 43 5.36 22.88 -17.36
CA THR A 43 5.22 22.29 -16.03
C THR A 43 5.36 23.33 -14.93
N ASP A 44 6.34 24.25 -15.05
CA ASP A 44 6.54 25.35 -14.11
C ASP A 44 5.32 26.29 -14.07
N GLU A 45 4.77 26.63 -15.23
CA GLU A 45 3.55 27.45 -15.32
C GLU A 45 2.35 26.77 -14.64
N ALA A 46 2.15 25.48 -14.89
CA ALA A 46 1.07 24.69 -14.29
C ALA A 46 1.22 24.57 -12.76
N ILE A 47 2.45 24.32 -12.27
CA ILE A 47 2.75 24.29 -10.83
C ILE A 47 2.46 25.65 -10.19
N ALA A 48 2.90 26.74 -10.81
CA ALA A 48 2.66 28.09 -10.31
C ALA A 48 1.16 28.41 -10.25
N ALA A 49 0.40 28.05 -11.29
CA ALA A 49 -1.05 28.22 -11.32
C ALA A 49 -1.75 27.40 -10.23
N PHE A 50 -1.42 26.13 -10.09
CA PHE A 50 -2.00 25.25 -9.07
C PHE A 50 -1.71 25.77 -7.66
N LYS A 51 -0.47 26.18 -7.39
CA LYS A 51 -0.05 26.73 -6.10
C LYS A 51 -0.80 28.01 -5.72
N GLN A 52 -1.16 28.85 -6.69
CA GLN A 52 -1.87 30.11 -6.45
C GLN A 52 -3.40 29.95 -6.42
N GLN A 53 -3.95 28.91 -7.05
CA GLN A 53 -5.38 28.72 -7.22
C GLN A 53 -5.89 27.59 -6.30
N GLU A 54 -6.12 26.40 -6.84
CA GLU A 54 -6.84 25.33 -6.14
C GLU A 54 -5.98 24.59 -5.12
N GLY A 55 -4.66 24.57 -5.30
CA GLY A 55 -3.71 23.80 -4.49
C GLY A 55 -3.87 24.01 -2.99
N PRO A 56 -3.86 25.26 -2.46
CA PRO A 56 -4.05 25.51 -1.04
C PRO A 56 -5.40 25.00 -0.51
N ARG A 57 -6.49 25.16 -1.28
CA ARG A 57 -7.82 24.68 -0.91
C ARG A 57 -7.86 23.15 -0.83
N LEU A 58 -7.32 22.48 -1.84
CA LEU A 58 -7.28 21.01 -1.90
C LEU A 58 -6.35 20.42 -0.83
N GLN A 59 -5.20 21.05 -0.57
CA GLN A 59 -4.30 20.64 0.52
C GLN A 59 -4.98 20.74 1.88
N ALA A 60 -5.75 21.81 2.14
CA ALA A 60 -6.50 21.96 3.37
C ALA A 60 -7.55 20.85 3.55
N GLN A 61 -8.35 20.58 2.50
CA GLN A 61 -9.33 19.49 2.50
C GLN A 61 -8.68 18.11 2.71
N LEU A 62 -7.53 17.87 2.07
CA LEU A 62 -6.79 16.63 2.24
C LEU A 62 -6.22 16.48 3.66
N ARG A 63 -5.85 17.60 4.31
CA ARG A 63 -5.40 17.60 5.70
C ARG A 63 -6.53 17.26 6.66
N GLU A 64 -7.70 17.87 6.48
CA GLU A 64 -8.91 17.53 7.26
C GLU A 64 -9.25 16.04 7.12
N PHE A 65 -9.27 15.53 5.88
CA PHE A 65 -9.51 14.11 5.62
C PHE A 65 -8.43 13.20 6.24
N ALA A 66 -7.17 13.64 6.27
CA ALA A 66 -6.10 12.89 6.89
C ALA A 66 -6.22 12.81 8.41
N GLU A 67 -6.64 13.89 9.06
CA GLU A 67 -6.93 13.92 10.50
C GLU A 67 -8.12 13.01 10.84
N GLU A 68 -9.18 13.01 10.02
CA GLU A 68 -10.31 12.09 10.17
C GLU A 68 -9.87 10.63 10.08
N LYS A 69 -9.07 10.28 9.06
CA LYS A 69 -8.59 8.91 8.86
C LYS A 69 -7.60 8.47 9.94
N GLU A 70 -6.78 9.38 10.44
CA GLU A 70 -5.91 9.12 11.59
C GLU A 70 -6.74 8.78 12.84
N ALA A 71 -7.83 9.51 13.12
CA ALA A 71 -8.73 9.22 14.24
C ALA A 71 -9.41 7.84 14.13
N GLU A 72 -9.57 7.33 12.90
CA GLU A 72 -10.05 5.97 12.60
C GLU A 72 -8.93 4.89 12.67
N ASN A 73 -7.70 5.26 13.03
CA ASN A 73 -6.50 4.42 12.95
C ASN A 73 -6.26 3.89 11.53
N SER A 74 -6.50 4.72 10.52
CA SER A 74 -6.33 4.43 9.11
C SER A 74 -5.40 5.46 8.45
N SER A 75 -5.09 5.22 7.17
CA SER A 75 -4.33 6.15 6.35
C SER A 75 -5.25 6.82 5.34
N TRP A 76 -5.06 8.13 5.14
CA TRP A 76 -5.74 8.93 4.12
C TRP A 76 -5.57 8.42 2.69
N LEU A 77 -4.57 7.56 2.44
CA LEU A 77 -4.29 7.00 1.12
C LEU A 77 -4.85 5.58 0.93
N ALA A 78 -5.13 4.84 1.99
CA ALA A 78 -5.31 3.39 1.91
C ALA A 78 -6.52 2.95 1.07
N GLU A 79 -7.66 3.63 1.23
CA GLU A 79 -8.90 3.32 0.50
C GLU A 79 -8.78 3.71 -0.98
N GLN A 80 -8.39 4.97 -1.26
CA GLN A 80 -8.19 5.44 -2.64
C GLN A 80 -7.19 4.56 -3.40
N TRP A 81 -6.09 4.16 -2.76
CA TRP A 81 -5.09 3.30 -3.39
C TRP A 81 -5.68 1.93 -3.75
N LEU A 82 -6.54 1.36 -2.91
CA LEU A 82 -7.23 0.10 -3.24
C LEU A 82 -8.20 0.29 -4.40
N ASP A 83 -8.98 1.37 -4.39
CA ASP A 83 -9.95 1.68 -5.43
C ASP A 83 -9.29 1.85 -6.81
N ASP A 84 -8.14 2.52 -6.87
CA ASP A 84 -7.34 2.65 -8.10
C ASP A 84 -6.99 1.28 -8.71
N TYR A 85 -6.66 0.29 -7.89
CA TYR A 85 -6.46 -1.08 -8.37
C TYR A 85 -7.77 -1.72 -8.82
N LEU A 86 -8.87 -1.53 -8.07
CA LEU A 86 -10.18 -2.13 -8.35
C LEU A 86 -10.82 -1.59 -9.64
N ASP A 87 -10.50 -0.36 -10.02
CA ASP A 87 -11.03 0.29 -11.21
C ASP A 87 -10.30 -0.05 -12.51
N VAL A 88 -9.18 -0.76 -12.45
CA VAL A 88 -8.52 -1.32 -13.63
C VAL A 88 -9.49 -2.25 -14.38
N ARG A 89 -9.80 -1.89 -15.64
CA ARG A 89 -10.67 -2.67 -16.56
C ARG A 89 -9.92 -3.47 -17.61
N THR A 90 -8.59 -3.40 -17.60
CA THR A 90 -7.72 -4.18 -18.49
C THR A 90 -7.38 -5.54 -17.85
N SER A 91 -6.77 -6.44 -18.63
CA SER A 91 -6.42 -7.78 -18.18
C SER A 91 -5.46 -7.74 -16.96
N LEU A 92 -5.92 -8.20 -15.79
CA LEU A 92 -5.13 -8.22 -14.55
C LEU A 92 -3.84 -9.05 -14.66
N PRO A 93 -3.82 -10.24 -15.30
CA PRO A 93 -2.59 -11.01 -15.51
C PRO A 93 -1.45 -10.25 -16.18
N VAL A 94 -1.76 -9.22 -16.98
CA VAL A 94 -0.78 -8.43 -17.72
C VAL A 94 -0.45 -7.12 -17.03
N THR A 95 -1.33 -6.61 -16.17
CA THR A 95 -1.26 -5.22 -15.67
C THR A 95 -0.98 -5.10 -14.17
N THR A 96 -1.51 -6.01 -13.34
CA THR A 96 -1.45 -5.84 -11.87
C THR A 96 -1.06 -7.11 -11.11
N ASN A 97 -1.32 -8.30 -11.66
CA ASN A 97 -0.90 -9.54 -11.01
C ASN A 97 0.62 -9.70 -11.08
N VAL A 98 1.26 -9.96 -9.94
CA VAL A 98 2.69 -10.25 -9.85
C VAL A 98 2.89 -11.75 -9.61
N GLY A 99 3.79 -12.36 -10.39
CA GLY A 99 4.22 -13.74 -10.21
C GLY A 99 5.60 -13.81 -9.56
N PHE A 100 5.76 -14.70 -8.58
CA PHE A 100 7.05 -14.99 -7.95
C PHE A 100 7.47 -16.44 -8.24
N GLN A 101 8.73 -16.64 -8.59
CA GLN A 101 9.34 -17.96 -8.59
C GLN A 101 10.08 -18.17 -7.27
N ALA A 102 9.53 -19.01 -6.40
CA ALA A 102 10.15 -19.34 -5.12
C ALA A 102 10.80 -20.71 -5.16
N ARG A 103 12.02 -20.80 -4.62
CA ARG A 103 12.62 -22.11 -4.30
C ARG A 103 12.00 -22.62 -3.01
N ILE A 104 11.02 -23.52 -3.15
CA ILE A 104 10.36 -24.16 -2.01
C ILE A 104 11.11 -25.45 -1.65
N ASP A 105 11.86 -25.39 -0.55
CA ASP A 105 12.62 -26.52 0.00
C ASP A 105 11.70 -27.46 0.78
N VAL A 106 11.09 -28.39 0.06
CA VAL A 106 10.18 -29.42 0.55
C VAL A 106 10.62 -30.75 -0.06
N ALA A 107 10.90 -31.73 0.81
CA ALA A 107 11.27 -33.08 0.40
C ALA A 107 10.15 -33.79 -0.38
N GLY A 108 10.52 -34.82 -1.14
CA GLY A 108 9.63 -35.62 -1.99
C GLY A 108 9.50 -35.10 -3.42
N GLU A 109 8.75 -35.83 -4.23
CA GLU A 109 8.57 -35.58 -5.65
C GLU A 109 7.09 -35.67 -6.05
N GLY A 110 6.75 -35.18 -7.24
CA GLY A 110 5.39 -35.27 -7.80
C GLY A 110 4.30 -34.81 -6.82
N LEU A 111 3.26 -35.62 -6.68
CA LEU A 111 2.08 -35.32 -5.85
C LEU A 111 2.42 -35.20 -4.36
N ASP A 112 3.41 -35.96 -3.87
CA ASP A 112 3.81 -35.94 -2.47
C ASP A 112 4.45 -34.60 -2.08
N ARG A 113 5.28 -34.04 -2.97
CA ARG A 113 5.81 -32.68 -2.82
C ARG A 113 4.68 -31.65 -2.85
N VAL A 114 3.74 -31.76 -3.80
CA VAL A 114 2.60 -30.84 -3.94
C VAL A 114 1.74 -30.83 -2.67
N ALA A 115 1.38 -32.00 -2.14
CA ALA A 115 0.59 -32.12 -0.92
C ALA A 115 1.29 -31.46 0.28
N ARG A 116 2.61 -31.61 0.40
CA ARG A 116 3.39 -30.95 1.46
C ARG A 116 3.47 -29.44 1.30
N VAL A 117 3.56 -28.92 0.06
CA VAL A 117 3.50 -27.47 -0.20
C VAL A 117 2.14 -26.91 0.19
N ILE A 118 1.05 -27.54 -0.24
CA ILE A 118 -0.32 -27.13 0.12
C ILE A 118 -0.50 -27.13 1.64
N ARG A 119 0.00 -28.15 2.34
CA ARG A 119 -0.03 -28.21 3.80
C ARG A 119 0.67 -27.02 4.45
N ARG A 120 1.87 -26.64 3.98
CA ARG A 120 2.60 -25.47 4.48
C ARG A 120 1.88 -24.15 4.21
N ILE A 121 1.23 -24.00 3.05
CA ILE A 121 0.40 -22.82 2.76
C ILE A 121 -0.80 -22.76 3.70
N ALA A 122 -1.46 -23.90 3.94
CA ALA A 122 -2.58 -23.98 4.87
C ALA A 122 -2.16 -23.67 6.33
N GLU A 123 -0.94 -24.02 6.75
CA GLU A 123 -0.41 -23.64 8.05
C GLU A 123 -0.35 -22.11 8.23
N VAL A 124 0.01 -21.35 7.19
CA VAL A 124 0.01 -19.88 7.22
C VAL A 124 -1.41 -19.33 7.35
N HIS A 125 -2.36 -19.87 6.57
CA HIS A 125 -3.78 -19.52 6.71
C HIS A 125 -4.28 -19.77 8.13
N LEU A 126 -3.99 -20.94 8.71
CA LEU A 126 -4.40 -21.30 10.06
C LEU A 126 -3.74 -20.40 11.13
N MET A 127 -2.48 -20.00 10.92
CA MET A 127 -1.79 -19.06 11.80
C MET A 127 -2.52 -17.71 11.83
N GLN A 128 -2.89 -17.18 10.67
CA GLN A 128 -3.67 -15.94 10.58
C GLN A 128 -5.08 -16.11 11.16
N ALA A 129 -5.78 -17.20 10.85
CA ALA A 129 -7.12 -17.47 11.37
C ALA A 129 -7.15 -17.59 12.90
N ARG A 130 -6.02 -17.98 13.52
CA ARG A 130 -5.86 -18.05 14.98
C ARG A 130 -5.37 -16.73 15.60
N GLY A 131 -5.08 -15.70 14.80
CA GLY A 131 -4.48 -14.46 15.26
C GLY A 131 -3.05 -14.62 15.79
N GLN A 132 -2.31 -15.57 15.21
CA GLN A 132 -0.94 -15.93 15.63
C GLN A 132 0.14 -15.44 14.65
N MET A 133 -0.22 -14.55 13.70
CA MET A 133 0.79 -13.95 12.84
C MET A 133 1.79 -13.15 13.67
N PRO A 134 3.09 -13.22 13.35
CA PRO A 134 4.09 -12.44 14.07
C PRO A 134 3.85 -10.94 13.85
N GLU A 135 4.29 -10.15 14.83
CA GLU A 135 4.46 -8.71 14.62
C GLU A 135 5.62 -8.50 13.65
N GLU A 136 5.36 -7.77 12.57
CA GLU A 136 6.42 -7.35 11.65
C GLU A 136 6.99 -6.02 12.10
N ARG A 137 8.30 -5.88 11.94
CA ARG A 137 9.05 -4.69 12.33
C ARG A 137 10.00 -4.29 11.23
N ASP A 138 10.22 -2.99 11.06
CA ASP A 138 11.22 -2.48 10.12
C ASP A 138 12.65 -2.68 10.66
N PHE A 139 13.65 -2.30 9.86
CA PHE A 139 15.07 -2.39 10.23
C PHE A 139 15.48 -1.49 11.41
N ARG A 140 14.60 -0.57 11.85
CA ARG A 140 14.78 0.33 13.00
C ARG A 140 13.90 -0.07 14.19
N ASP A 141 13.33 -1.28 14.16
CA ASP A 141 12.46 -1.82 15.21
C ASP A 141 11.12 -1.07 15.39
N ASN A 142 10.64 -0.36 14.36
CA ASN A 142 9.27 0.19 14.37
C ASN A 142 8.26 -0.88 13.97
N PRO A 143 7.08 -0.98 14.62
CA PRO A 143 6.03 -1.90 14.20
C PRO A 143 5.48 -1.54 12.81
N LEU A 144 5.21 -2.55 11.99
CA LEU A 144 4.55 -2.44 10.69
C LEU A 144 3.07 -2.80 10.79
N SER A 145 2.26 -2.27 9.88
CA SER A 145 0.81 -2.53 9.88
C SER A 145 0.47 -3.99 9.64
N SER A 146 -0.29 -4.58 10.56
CA SER A 146 -0.78 -5.96 10.44
C SER A 146 -2.01 -6.10 9.53
N THR A 147 -2.54 -5.00 8.99
CA THR A 147 -3.82 -4.98 8.24
C THR A 147 -3.80 -5.88 7.01
N GLN A 148 -2.66 -5.98 6.31
CA GLN A 148 -2.56 -6.78 5.08
C GLN A 148 -2.57 -8.30 5.33
N TRP A 149 -2.32 -8.76 6.55
CA TRP A 149 -2.46 -10.19 6.89
C TRP A 149 -3.86 -10.74 6.63
N ARG A 150 -4.89 -9.86 6.56
CA ARG A 150 -6.26 -10.24 6.18
C ARG A 150 -6.32 -11.04 4.88
N CYS A 151 -5.40 -10.81 3.93
CA CYS A 151 -5.35 -11.52 2.66
C CYS A 151 -5.12 -13.04 2.83
N PHE A 152 -4.49 -13.47 3.92
CA PHE A 152 -4.30 -14.91 4.20
C PHE A 152 -5.54 -15.61 4.73
N ASN A 153 -6.59 -14.89 5.12
CA ASN A 153 -7.88 -15.50 5.44
C ASN A 153 -8.68 -15.92 4.19
N GLY A 154 -8.12 -15.73 3.00
CA GLY A 154 -8.77 -15.96 1.72
C GLY A 154 -9.33 -14.66 1.14
N GLY A 155 -9.36 -14.60 -0.18
CA GLY A 155 -9.88 -13.48 -0.95
C GLY A 155 -9.92 -13.84 -2.42
N LEU A 156 -10.92 -13.33 -3.13
CA LEU A 156 -11.05 -13.45 -4.57
C LEU A 156 -11.46 -12.09 -5.11
N ARG A 157 -10.86 -11.71 -6.23
CA ARG A 157 -11.24 -10.54 -7.03
C ARG A 157 -11.64 -11.02 -8.42
#